data_AF-A0A355WBJ0-F1
#
_entry.id   AF-A0A355WBJ0-F1
#
_cell.length_a   1.000
_cell.length_b   1.000
_cell.length_c   1.000
_cell.angle_alpha   90.00
_cell.angle_beta   90.00
_cell.angle_gamma   90.00
#
_symmetry.space_group_name_H-M   'P 1'
#
loop_
_entity.id
_entity.type
_entity.pdbx_description
1 polymer ?
#
loop_
_entity_poly.entity_id
_entity_poly.type
_entity_poly.pdbx_seq_one_letter_code
_entity_poly.pdbx_strand_id
1 'polypeptide(L)'
;MYSFRKISSDELNKFSIEHKKGHIFQTSLWGDLKTEWLKKFIGGFDERGNMVLACMLMLRKIPSTGKYLGYTPRGFICDFSNEELVKSFTDFLKSYGRENHVAFITIDPDIHLAENEKPTEYG
;
A
#
# COMPACT_ATOMS: atom_id res chain seq x y z
N MET A 1 -5.11 -3.18 -18.10
CA MET A 1 -5.29 -4.10 -16.94
C MET A 1 -4.01 -4.16 -16.12
N TYR A 2 -4.11 -3.99 -14.81
CA TYR A 2 -2.97 -4.05 -13.90
C TYR A 2 -2.74 -5.47 -13.39
N SER A 3 -1.47 -5.82 -13.13
CA SER A 3 -1.10 -7.05 -12.42
C SER A 3 -0.44 -6.73 -11.08
N PHE A 4 -0.72 -7.54 -10.06
CA PHE A 4 -0.19 -7.33 -8.71
C PHE A 4 0.57 -8.58 -8.27
N ARG A 5 1.80 -8.41 -7.80
CA ARG A 5 2.65 -9.52 -7.34
C ARG A 5 3.54 -9.13 -6.19
N LYS A 6 4.05 -10.13 -5.48
CA LYS A 6 5.10 -9.94 -4.48
C LYS A 6 6.36 -9.38 -5.17
N ILE A 7 6.98 -8.42 -4.51
CA ILE A 7 8.26 -7.82 -4.91
C ILE A 7 9.30 -7.95 -3.79
N SER A 8 10.55 -7.65 -4.10
CA SER A 8 11.65 -7.53 -3.14
C SER A 8 11.55 -6.24 -2.31
N SER A 9 12.28 -6.19 -1.19
CA SER A 9 12.46 -4.95 -0.42
C SER A 9 13.12 -3.86 -1.25
N ASP A 10 14.04 -4.22 -2.13
CA ASP A 10 14.84 -3.28 -2.91
C ASP A 10 13.97 -2.62 -3.99
N GLU A 11 13.10 -3.39 -4.65
CA GLU A 11 12.08 -2.86 -5.56
C GLU A 11 11.15 -1.87 -4.85
N LEU A 12 10.64 -2.23 -3.66
CA LEU A 12 9.79 -1.33 -2.85
C LEU A 12 10.54 -0.05 -2.49
N ASN A 13 11.74 -0.17 -1.93
CA ASN A 13 12.53 0.96 -1.46
C ASN A 13 12.90 1.89 -2.61
N LYS A 14 13.33 1.33 -3.74
CA LYS A 14 13.64 2.11 -4.95
C LYS A 14 12.41 2.90 -5.41
N PHE A 15 11.26 2.23 -5.54
CA PHE A 15 10.02 2.91 -5.93
C PHE A 15 9.63 4.01 -4.92
N SER A 16 9.76 3.74 -3.63
CA SER A 16 9.46 4.72 -2.58
C SER A 16 10.40 5.93 -2.57
N ILE A 17 11.66 5.78 -3.00
CA ILE A 17 12.61 6.89 -3.07
C ILE A 17 12.36 7.74 -4.32
N GLU A 18 12.03 7.11 -5.43
CA GLU A 18 11.90 7.78 -6.74
C GLU A 18 10.51 8.41 -6.96
N HIS A 19 9.47 7.86 -6.34
CA HIS A 19 8.09 8.31 -6.57
C HIS A 19 7.74 9.57 -5.76
N LYS A 20 7.03 10.52 -6.39
CA LYS A 20 6.63 11.81 -5.76
C LYS A 20 5.78 11.66 -4.49
N LYS A 21 5.02 10.56 -4.41
CA LYS A 21 4.20 10.17 -3.24
C LYS A 21 4.88 9.11 -2.36
N GLY A 22 6.18 8.92 -2.53
CA GLY A 22 6.98 8.06 -1.67
C GLY A 22 6.94 8.51 -0.22
N HIS A 23 6.98 7.56 0.72
CA HIS A 23 6.90 7.88 2.14
C HIS A 23 7.78 6.93 2.95
N ILE A 24 8.46 7.45 3.99
CA ILE A 24 9.36 6.67 4.84
C ILE A 24 8.68 5.43 5.47
N PHE A 25 7.37 5.51 5.70
CA PHE A 25 6.57 4.41 6.26
C PHE A 25 6.25 3.30 5.24
N GLN A 26 6.53 3.51 3.96
CA GLN A 26 6.41 2.51 2.90
C GLN A 26 7.79 1.98 2.46
N THR A 27 8.75 1.97 3.38
CA THR A 27 10.09 1.38 3.19
C THR A 27 10.26 0.10 4.03
N SER A 28 11.15 -0.79 3.60
CA SER A 28 11.43 -2.03 4.32
C SER A 28 11.95 -1.79 5.74
N LEU A 29 12.77 -0.74 5.92
CA LEU A 29 13.32 -0.35 7.22
C LEU A 29 12.24 0.00 8.24
N TRP A 30 11.16 0.67 7.80
CA TRP A 30 10.02 0.91 8.68
C TRP A 30 9.36 -0.41 9.11
N GLY A 31 9.26 -1.37 8.19
CA GLY A 31 8.79 -2.72 8.51
C GLY A 31 9.71 -3.49 9.46
N ASP A 32 11.03 -3.27 9.40
CA ASP A 32 12.00 -3.88 10.32
C ASP A 32 11.81 -3.40 11.77
N LEU A 33 11.40 -2.14 11.97
CA LEU A 33 11.08 -1.59 13.29
C LEU A 33 9.80 -2.16 13.91
N LYS A 34 8.95 -2.82 13.11
CA LYS A 34 7.66 -3.38 13.52
C LYS A 34 7.74 -4.90 13.63
N THR A 35 8.64 -5.41 14.47
CA THR A 35 8.94 -6.85 14.62
C THR A 35 7.72 -7.74 14.89
N GLU A 36 6.70 -7.21 15.57
CA GLU A 36 5.44 -7.90 15.87
C GLU A 36 4.47 -7.99 14.67
N TRP A 37 4.84 -7.42 13.53
CA TRP A 37 4.05 -7.38 12.31
C TRP A 37 4.73 -8.18 11.20
N LEU A 38 3.95 -8.98 10.48
CA LEU A 38 4.40 -9.59 9.24
C LEU A 38 4.33 -8.54 8.12
N LYS A 39 5.44 -8.28 7.46
CA LYS A 39 5.50 -7.38 6.30
C LYS A 39 5.39 -8.15 4.99
N LYS A 40 4.61 -7.62 4.06
CA LYS A 40 4.46 -8.09 2.69
C LYS A 40 4.69 -6.91 1.76
N PHE A 41 5.50 -7.11 0.72
CA PHE A 41 5.78 -6.09 -0.29
C PHE A 41 5.09 -6.49 -1.58
N ILE A 42 4.26 -5.59 -2.11
CA ILE A 42 3.43 -5.83 -3.27
C ILE A 42 3.73 -4.72 -4.29
N GLY A 43 3.98 -5.10 -5.52
CA GLY A 43 4.12 -4.19 -6.65
C GLY A 43 2.93 -4.33 -7.61
N GLY A 44 2.48 -3.22 -8.16
CA GLY A 44 1.52 -3.17 -9.26
C GLY A 44 2.20 -2.77 -10.56
N PHE A 45 1.89 -3.48 -11.64
CA PHE A 45 2.49 -3.29 -12.95
C PHE A 45 1.43 -3.04 -14.02
N ASP A 46 1.73 -2.10 -14.93
CA ASP A 46 0.92 -1.86 -16.13
C ASP A 46 1.13 -2.95 -17.20
N GLU A 47 0.42 -2.84 -18.32
CA GLU A 47 0.51 -3.81 -19.43
C GLU A 47 1.87 -3.81 -20.15
N ARG A 48 2.64 -2.73 -19.99
CA ARG A 48 3.99 -2.60 -20.55
C ARG A 48 5.06 -3.16 -19.61
N GLY A 49 4.66 -3.64 -18.43
CA GLY A 49 5.55 -4.15 -17.39
C GLY A 49 6.20 -3.08 -16.53
N ASN A 50 5.76 -1.81 -16.62
CA ASN A 50 6.26 -0.76 -15.74
C ASN A 50 5.62 -0.91 -14.36
N MET A 51 6.43 -0.80 -13.31
CA MET A 51 5.91 -0.70 -11.95
C MET A 51 5.25 0.67 -11.78
N VAL A 52 3.96 0.68 -11.45
CA VAL A 52 3.13 1.90 -11.28
C VAL A 52 2.61 2.06 -9.85
N LEU A 53 2.83 1.06 -9.00
CA LEU A 53 2.39 1.03 -7.62
C LEU A 53 3.34 0.19 -6.78
N ALA A 54 3.61 0.64 -5.55
CA ALA A 54 4.27 -0.18 -4.54
C ALA A 54 3.56 -0.06 -3.18
N CYS A 55 3.52 -1.15 -2.42
CA CYS A 55 2.82 -1.20 -1.14
C CYS A 55 3.56 -2.10 -0.15
N MET A 56 3.81 -1.59 1.05
CA MET A 56 4.11 -2.39 2.22
C MET A 56 2.83 -2.64 3.02
N LEU A 57 2.33 -3.87 2.95
CA LEU A 57 1.23 -4.34 3.78
C LEU A 57 1.78 -4.99 5.05
N MET A 58 1.44 -4.42 6.20
CA MET A 58 1.76 -4.99 7.52
C MET A 58 0.55 -5.75 8.05
N LEU A 59 0.78 -6.98 8.54
CA LEU A 59 -0.24 -7.84 9.11
C LEU A 59 0.08 -8.16 10.58
N ARG A 60 -0.88 -7.94 11.48
CA ARG A 60 -0.77 -8.33 12.89
C ARG A 60 -1.87 -9.29 13.26
N LYS A 61 -1.52 -10.40 13.93
CA LYS A 61 -2.50 -11.37 14.38
C LYS A 61 -3.40 -10.75 15.46
N ILE A 62 -4.71 -10.94 15.34
CA ILE A 62 -5.67 -10.57 16.38
C ILE A 62 -5.75 -11.74 17.36
N PRO A 63 -5.48 -11.52 18.67
CA PRO A 63 -5.58 -12.56 19.68
C PRO A 63 -6.93 -13.29 19.61
N SER A 64 -6.90 -14.62 19.70
CA SER A 64 -8.08 -15.48 19.84
C SER A 64 -9.11 -15.49 18.70
N THR A 65 -8.88 -14.83 17.56
CA THR A 65 -9.84 -14.81 16.43
C THR A 65 -9.39 -15.63 15.22
N GLY A 66 -8.11 -16.03 15.16
CA GLY A 66 -7.50 -16.66 13.99
C GLY A 66 -7.33 -15.71 12.79
N LYS A 67 -7.65 -14.42 12.94
CA LYS A 67 -7.60 -13.41 11.87
C LYS A 67 -6.44 -12.43 12.04
N TYR A 68 -6.18 -11.64 11.00
CA TYR A 68 -5.17 -10.57 10.97
C TYR A 68 -5.81 -9.18 10.84
N LEU A 69 -5.15 -8.17 11.38
CA LEU A 69 -5.32 -6.75 11.03
C LEU A 69 -4.34 -6.44 9.90
N GLY A 70 -4.79 -5.77 8.86
CA GLY A 70 -3.92 -5.22 7.81
C GLY A 70 -3.76 -3.71 7.93
N TYR A 71 -2.56 -3.21 7.63
CA TYR A 71 -2.28 -1.78 7.63
C TYR A 71 -1.22 -1.43 6.60
N THR A 72 -1.46 -0.37 5.82
CA THR A 72 -0.48 0.23 4.89
C THR A 72 -0.26 1.71 5.24
N PRO A 73 0.68 2.02 6.15
CA PRO A 73 0.85 3.36 6.71
C PRO A 73 1.28 4.37 5.64
N ARG A 74 0.53 5.46 5.48
CA ARG A 74 0.76 6.51 4.46
C ARG A 74 0.86 5.96 3.03
N GLY A 75 0.37 4.75 2.83
CA GLY A 75 0.45 4.02 1.58
C GLY A 75 -0.92 3.75 0.99
N PHE A 76 -0.99 3.00 -0.10
CA PHE A 76 0.13 2.56 -0.93
C PHE A 76 0.75 3.72 -1.74
N ILE A 77 1.89 3.49 -2.37
CA ILE A 77 2.55 4.50 -3.20
C ILE A 77 2.08 4.33 -4.64
N CYS A 78 1.38 5.32 -5.18
CA CYS A 78 1.02 5.41 -6.59
C CYS A 78 0.61 6.85 -6.95
N ASP A 79 0.22 7.06 -8.20
CA ASP A 79 -0.57 8.22 -8.61
C ASP A 79 -2.04 8.05 -8.18
N PHE A 80 -2.44 8.75 -7.12
CA PHE A 80 -3.80 8.69 -6.58
C PHE A 80 -4.85 9.40 -7.46
N SER A 81 -4.44 10.18 -8.47
CA SER A 81 -5.36 10.70 -9.48
C SER A 81 -5.82 9.62 -10.47
N ASN A 82 -5.07 8.52 -10.57
CA ASN A 82 -5.45 7.37 -11.37
C ASN A 82 -6.45 6.47 -10.60
N GLU A 83 -7.72 6.85 -10.66
CA GLU A 83 -8.81 6.13 -10.00
C GLU A 83 -8.93 4.66 -10.41
N GLU A 84 -8.61 4.33 -11.67
CA GLU A 84 -8.65 2.94 -12.16
C GLU A 84 -7.61 2.08 -11.44
N LEU A 85 -6.38 2.58 -11.30
CA LEU A 85 -5.31 1.91 -10.56
C LEU A 85 -5.66 1.75 -9.09
N VAL A 86 -6.15 2.83 -8.45
CA VAL A 86 -6.56 2.84 -7.03
C VAL A 86 -7.67 1.82 -6.80
N LYS A 87 -8.70 1.82 -7.65
CA LYS A 87 -9.81 0.87 -7.57
C LYS A 87 -9.32 -0.57 -7.77
N SER A 88 -8.53 -0.81 -8.80
CA SER A 88 -7.98 -2.14 -9.11
C SER A 88 -7.16 -2.70 -7.94
N PHE A 89 -6.30 -1.88 -7.34
CA PHE A 89 -5.47 -2.32 -6.22
C PHE A 89 -6.25 -2.51 -4.92
N THR A 90 -7.22 -1.64 -4.62
CA THR A 90 -8.07 -1.82 -3.43
C THR A 90 -8.98 -3.04 -3.56
N ASP A 91 -9.47 -3.37 -4.77
CA ASP A 91 -10.20 -4.60 -5.02
C ASP A 91 -9.30 -5.85 -4.89
N PHE A 92 -8.05 -5.76 -5.36
CA PHE A 92 -7.03 -6.78 -5.10
C PHE A 92 -6.79 -6.99 -3.59
N LEU A 93 -6.63 -5.91 -2.81
CA LEU A 93 -6.44 -5.98 -1.35
C LEU A 93 -7.64 -6.61 -0.63
N LYS A 94 -8.87 -6.34 -1.08
CA LYS A 94 -10.08 -7.00 -0.54
C LYS A 94 -10.04 -8.51 -0.78
N SER A 95 -9.70 -8.95 -1.99
CA SER A 95 -9.56 -10.38 -2.31
C SER A 95 -8.44 -11.02 -1.51
N TYR A 96 -7.26 -10.39 -1.46
CA TYR A 96 -6.15 -10.81 -0.62
C TYR A 96 -6.57 -10.98 0.84
N GLY A 97 -7.33 -10.01 1.38
CA GLY A 97 -7.81 -10.05 2.76
C GLY A 97 -8.73 -11.24 3.04
N ARG A 98 -9.66 -11.56 2.11
CA ARG A 98 -10.53 -12.73 2.23
C ARG A 98 -9.74 -14.04 2.23
N GLU A 99 -8.81 -14.18 1.30
CA GLU A 99 -7.99 -15.39 1.13
C GLU A 99 -7.02 -15.63 2.29
N ASN A 100 -6.56 -14.56 2.95
CA ASN A 100 -5.54 -14.62 4.00
C ASN A 100 -6.10 -14.35 5.41
N HIS A 101 -7.43 -14.45 5.60
CA HIS A 101 -8.11 -14.22 6.88
C HIS A 101 -7.78 -12.86 7.54
N VAL A 102 -7.64 -11.81 6.73
CA VAL A 102 -7.48 -10.43 7.20
C VAL A 102 -8.86 -9.83 7.44
N ALA A 103 -9.14 -9.41 8.67
CA ALA A 103 -10.45 -8.88 9.06
C ALA A 103 -10.75 -7.54 8.39
N PHE A 104 -9.77 -6.64 8.34
CA PHE A 104 -9.82 -5.36 7.63
C PHE A 104 -8.41 -4.88 7.31
N ILE A 105 -8.30 -4.00 6.31
CA ILE A 105 -7.06 -3.34 5.91
C ILE A 105 -7.27 -1.84 6.02
N THR A 106 -6.49 -1.16 6.86
CA THR A 106 -6.51 0.29 6.99
C THR A 106 -5.50 0.92 6.03
N ILE A 107 -5.92 1.99 5.36
CA ILE A 107 -5.15 2.74 4.36
C ILE A 107 -5.32 4.23 4.71
N ASP A 108 -4.21 4.98 4.80
CA ASP A 108 -4.18 6.39 5.21
C ASP A 108 -3.20 7.21 4.34
N PRO A 109 -3.41 7.28 3.01
CA PRO A 109 -2.40 7.79 2.08
C PRO A 109 -2.08 9.28 2.34
N ASP A 110 -0.87 9.70 1.96
CA ASP A 110 -0.45 11.10 2.09
C ASP A 110 -0.97 11.98 0.94
N ILE A 111 -2.28 12.24 1.00
CA ILE A 111 -3.02 13.07 0.06
C ILE A 111 -3.39 14.38 0.75
N HIS A 112 -2.95 15.48 0.16
CA HIS A 112 -3.24 16.82 0.67
C HIS A 112 -4.58 17.28 0.11
N LEU A 113 -5.62 17.31 0.94
CA LEU A 113 -6.99 17.62 0.52
C LEU A 113 -7.32 19.11 0.52
N ALA A 114 -6.72 19.90 1.41
CA ALA A 114 -6.99 21.33 1.47
C ALA A 114 -5.82 22.12 2.05
N GLU A 115 -5.65 23.34 1.56
CA GLU A 115 -4.71 24.34 2.08
C GLU A 115 -5.48 25.60 2.48
N ASN A 116 -5.35 26.06 3.72
CA ASN A 116 -6.09 27.23 4.24
C ASN A 116 -7.61 27.13 3.99
N GLU A 117 -8.19 25.96 4.29
CA GLU A 117 -9.62 25.63 4.07
C GLU A 117 -10.06 25.61 2.60
N LYS A 118 -9.13 25.79 1.65
CA LYS A 118 -9.42 25.70 0.21
C LYS A 118 -9.07 24.31 -0.29
N PRO A 119 -10.01 23.60 -0.94
CA PRO A 119 -9.75 22.29 -1.51
C PRO A 119 -8.62 22.33 -2.54
N THR A 120 -7.82 21.27 -2.60
CA THR A 120 -6.84 21.03 -3.67
C THR A 120 -7.47 20.26 -4.82
N GLU A 121 -6.69 19.86 -5.83
CA GLU A 121 -7.15 18.97 -6.90
C GLU A 121 -7.65 17.59 -6.42
N TYR A 122 -7.38 17.23 -5.15
CA TYR A 122 -7.82 15.97 -4.53
C TYR A 122 -8.95 16.15 -3.49
N GLY A 123 -9.42 17.38 -3.22
CA GLY A 123 -10.33 17.70 -2.12
C GLY A 123 -11.67 18.29 -2.53
#